data_AF-A0A067G3X6-F1
#
_entry.id   AF-A0A067G3X6-F1
#
_cell.length_a   1.000
_cell.length_b   1.000
_cell.length_c   1.000
_cell.angle_alpha   90.00
_cell.angle_beta   90.00
_cell.angle_gamma   90.00
#
_symmetry.space_group_name_H-M   'P 1'
#
loop_
_entity.id
_entity.type
_entity.pdbx_description
1 polymer ?
#
loop_
_entity_poly.entity_id
_entity_poly.type
_entity_poly.pdbx_seq_one_letter_code
_entity_poly.pdbx_strand_id
1 'polypeptide(L)'
;MRLAAEQAHSANNGLDIAVRLLEPFKEQFPTISYADLYQLAGVVGVEVTGGPDIPFHPGRDDKAEPPQEGRLPDAKQGNDHLRQVFGAQMGLSDKDIVALSGGHTLGRCHKERSGFEGPWTRNPLIFDNSYFTELLTGEKDGLLQLPSDKALLDDPVFRPLVEKYAADEDAFFADYAEAHLKLSELGFAEA
;
A
#
# COMPACT_ATOMS: atom_id res chain seq x y z
N MET A 1 4.85 -12.64 5.76
CA MET A 1 3.39 -12.92 5.81
C MET A 1 2.94 -14.39 5.65
N ARG A 2 3.74 -15.35 5.18
CA ARG A 2 3.29 -16.77 5.06
C ARG A 2 3.14 -17.50 6.40
N LEU A 3 3.76 -16.97 7.47
CA LEU A 3 3.81 -17.61 8.78
C LEU A 3 2.62 -17.17 9.64
N ALA A 4 2.00 -18.12 10.34
CA ALA A 4 0.83 -17.86 11.19
C ALA A 4 1.10 -16.80 12.27
N ALA A 5 2.31 -16.73 12.82
CA ALA A 5 2.70 -15.72 13.80
C ALA A 5 2.54 -14.28 13.26
N GLU A 6 2.94 -14.03 12.01
CA GLU A 6 2.83 -12.72 11.38
C GLU A 6 1.39 -12.42 10.91
N GLN A 7 0.65 -13.45 10.48
CA GLN A 7 -0.77 -13.33 10.16
C GLN A 7 -1.62 -12.99 11.39
N ALA A 8 -1.16 -13.37 12.59
CA ALA A 8 -1.83 -13.05 13.85
C ALA A 8 -1.60 -11.61 14.32
N HIS A 9 -0.70 -10.85 13.68
CA HIS A 9 -0.55 -9.42 13.98
C HIS A 9 -1.86 -8.68 13.69
N SER A 10 -2.25 -7.78 14.59
CA SER A 10 -3.51 -7.03 14.54
C SER A 10 -3.70 -6.26 13.23
N ALA A 11 -2.65 -5.61 12.73
CA ALA A 11 -2.68 -4.87 11.47
C ALA A 11 -2.87 -5.77 10.22
N ASN A 12 -2.64 -7.07 10.35
CA ASN A 12 -2.72 -8.05 9.26
C ASN A 12 -4.06 -8.82 9.26
N ASN A 13 -5.03 -8.43 10.10
CA ASN A 13 -6.30 -9.13 10.22
C ASN A 13 -7.04 -9.25 8.86
N GLY A 14 -7.30 -10.49 8.44
CA GLY A 14 -7.94 -10.85 7.17
C GLY A 14 -6.98 -11.15 6.02
N LEU A 15 -5.66 -10.94 6.18
CA LEU A 15 -4.67 -11.29 5.14
C LEU A 15 -4.43 -12.79 5.00
N ASP A 16 -4.83 -13.59 6.00
CA ASP A 16 -4.86 -15.07 5.90
C ASP A 16 -5.71 -15.54 4.71
N ILE A 17 -6.76 -14.79 4.37
CA ILE A 17 -7.63 -15.05 3.22
C ILE A 17 -6.83 -14.89 1.92
N ALA A 18 -6.06 -13.81 1.78
CA ALA A 18 -5.25 -13.54 0.60
C ALA A 18 -4.15 -14.59 0.43
N VAL A 19 -3.46 -14.95 1.52
CA VAL A 19 -2.47 -16.05 1.50
C VAL A 19 -3.11 -17.34 1.01
N ARG A 20 -4.26 -17.73 1.56
CA ARG A 20 -4.99 -18.94 1.15
C ARG A 20 -5.43 -18.90 -0.32
N LEU A 21 -5.81 -17.73 -0.85
CA LEU A 21 -6.20 -17.57 -2.25
C LEU A 21 -5.02 -17.70 -3.22
N LEU A 22 -3.81 -17.33 -2.80
CA LEU A 22 -2.60 -17.48 -3.61
C LEU A 22 -1.98 -18.87 -3.54
N GLU A 23 -2.33 -19.68 -2.54
CA GLU A 23 -1.72 -20.99 -2.32
C GLU A 23 -1.84 -21.96 -3.51
N PRO A 24 -2.99 -22.07 -4.22
CA PRO A 24 -3.09 -22.90 -5.41
C PRO A 24 -2.14 -22.48 -6.54
N PHE A 25 -1.73 -21.21 -6.61
CA PHE A 25 -0.70 -20.75 -7.54
C PHE A 25 0.69 -21.13 -7.05
N LYS A 26 0.96 -20.96 -5.75
CA LYS A 26 2.24 -21.39 -5.15
C LYS A 26 2.52 -22.88 -5.36
N GLU A 27 1.49 -23.72 -5.26
CA GLU A 27 1.58 -25.17 -5.49
C GLU A 27 1.97 -25.50 -6.94
N GLN A 28 1.48 -24.72 -7.92
CA GLN A 28 1.83 -24.89 -9.33
C GLN A 28 3.24 -24.42 -9.66
N PHE A 29 3.79 -23.48 -8.89
CA PHE A 29 5.13 -22.91 -9.08
C PHE A 29 6.00 -23.16 -7.84
N PRO A 30 6.42 -24.40 -7.54
CA PRO A 30 7.16 -24.70 -6.31
C PRO A 30 8.52 -23.99 -6.24
N THR A 31 9.10 -23.60 -7.38
CA THR A 31 10.40 -22.94 -7.49
C THR A 31 10.38 -21.44 -7.18
N ILE A 32 9.22 -20.78 -7.26
CA ILE A 32 9.11 -19.37 -6.83
C ILE A 32 9.08 -19.32 -5.30
N SER A 33 9.81 -18.38 -4.70
CA SER A 33 9.68 -18.10 -3.27
C SER A 33 8.32 -17.47 -2.99
N TYR A 34 7.83 -17.59 -1.75
CA TYR A 34 6.64 -16.83 -1.35
C TYR A 34 6.91 -15.32 -1.41
N ALA A 35 8.13 -14.90 -1.09
CA ALA A 35 8.54 -13.50 -1.18
C ALA A 35 8.34 -12.93 -2.59
N ASP A 36 8.81 -13.61 -3.63
CA ASP A 36 8.61 -13.17 -5.02
C ASP A 36 7.15 -13.31 -5.45
N LEU A 37 6.46 -14.38 -5.08
CA LEU A 37 5.05 -14.58 -5.42
C LEU A 37 4.18 -13.43 -4.91
N TYR A 38 4.37 -13.01 -3.66
CA TYR A 38 3.56 -11.95 -3.06
C TYR A 38 3.86 -10.58 -3.65
N GLN A 39 5.12 -10.26 -3.95
CA GLN A 39 5.47 -9.01 -4.61
C GLN A 39 4.94 -8.98 -6.05
N LEU A 40 5.05 -10.09 -6.79
CA LEU A 40 4.47 -10.20 -8.12
C LEU A 40 2.95 -10.06 -8.09
N ALA A 41 2.27 -10.66 -7.10
CA ALA A 41 0.82 -10.51 -6.94
C ALA A 41 0.42 -9.04 -6.67
N GLY A 42 1.24 -8.29 -5.92
CA GLY A 42 1.05 -6.86 -5.71
C GLY A 42 1.16 -6.04 -7.01
N VAL A 43 2.23 -6.29 -7.78
CA VAL A 43 2.46 -5.67 -9.10
C VAL A 43 1.29 -5.95 -10.05
N VAL A 44 0.90 -7.22 -10.20
CA VAL A 44 -0.21 -7.63 -11.06
C VAL A 44 -1.54 -7.05 -10.57
N GLY A 45 -1.73 -6.89 -9.26
CA GLY A 45 -2.92 -6.27 -8.69
C GLY A 45 -3.10 -4.81 -9.12
N VAL A 46 -1.99 -4.06 -9.23
CA VAL A 46 -1.99 -2.68 -9.75
C VAL A 46 -2.23 -2.68 -11.27
N GLU A 47 -1.50 -3.50 -12.02
CA GLU A 47 -1.61 -3.58 -13.48
C GLU A 47 -3.04 -3.95 -13.94
N VAL A 48 -3.63 -5.00 -13.36
CA VAL A 48 -4.95 -5.52 -13.77
C VAL A 48 -6.10 -4.57 -13.48
N THR A 49 -5.89 -3.59 -12.60
CA THR A 49 -6.86 -2.55 -12.25
C THR A 49 -6.66 -1.26 -13.04
N GLY A 50 -5.71 -1.23 -14.00
CA GLY A 50 -5.45 -0.10 -14.88
C GLY A 50 -4.35 0.85 -14.39
N GLY A 51 -3.61 0.46 -13.35
CA GLY A 51 -2.52 1.26 -12.81
C GLY A 51 -1.23 1.20 -13.63
N PRO A 52 -0.15 1.85 -13.17
CA PRO A 52 1.10 1.89 -13.90
C PRO A 52 1.83 0.54 -13.92
N ASP A 53 2.65 0.34 -14.95
CA ASP A 53 3.59 -0.76 -15.03
C ASP A 53 4.70 -0.58 -13.97
N ILE A 54 4.78 -1.52 -13.02
CA ILE A 54 5.82 -1.54 -11.99
C ILE A 54 6.84 -2.62 -12.35
N PRO A 55 8.14 -2.28 -12.51
CA PRO A 55 9.16 -3.29 -12.75
C PRO A 55 9.20 -4.34 -11.64
N PHE A 56 9.39 -5.61 -12.02
CA PHE A 56 9.55 -6.72 -11.08
C PHE A 56 10.89 -7.42 -11.29
N HIS A 57 11.69 -7.52 -10.24
CA HIS A 57 12.93 -8.27 -10.22
C HIS A 57 12.79 -9.49 -9.29
N PRO A 58 12.89 -10.73 -9.80
CA PRO A 58 12.86 -11.94 -8.97
C PRO A 58 14.20 -12.14 -8.24
N GLY A 59 14.19 -12.99 -7.22
CA GLY A 59 15.37 -13.42 -6.48
C GLY A 59 15.26 -13.24 -4.97
N ARG A 60 14.09 -12.89 -4.43
CA ARG A 60 13.91 -12.77 -2.97
C ARG A 60 13.91 -14.16 -2.34
N ASP A 61 14.72 -14.34 -1.30
CA ASP A 61 14.70 -15.54 -0.47
C ASP A 61 13.60 -15.49 0.59
N ASP A 62 12.98 -16.65 0.86
CA ASP A 62 12.05 -16.79 1.98
C ASP A 62 12.80 -16.83 3.31
N LYS A 63 12.66 -15.76 4.10
CA LYS A 63 13.20 -15.72 5.47
C LYS A 63 12.42 -16.67 6.39
N ALA A 64 13.13 -17.24 7.36
CA ALA A 64 12.58 -18.22 8.29
C ALA A 64 11.71 -17.59 9.39
N GLU A 65 12.11 -16.41 9.87
CA GLU A 65 11.48 -15.73 10.99
C GLU A 65 10.71 -14.48 10.54
N PRO A 66 9.51 -14.24 11.07
CA PRO A 66 8.76 -13.02 10.78
C PRO A 66 9.34 -11.82 11.55
N PRO A 67 9.07 -10.58 11.10
CA PRO A 67 9.39 -9.40 11.89
C PRO A 67 8.53 -9.33 13.16
N GLN A 68 8.98 -8.52 14.13
CA GLN A 68 8.16 -8.18 15.29
C GLN A 68 6.94 -7.32 14.87
N GLU A 69 5.79 -7.55 15.52
CA GLU A 69 4.58 -6.73 15.38
C GLU A 69 4.83 -5.24 15.72
N GLY A 70 4.02 -4.36 15.14
CA GLY A 70 3.99 -2.92 15.49
C GLY A 70 4.79 -2.01 14.56
N ARG A 71 5.24 -2.53 13.41
CA ARG A 71 6.01 -1.75 12.41
C ARG A 71 5.17 -1.17 11.27
N LEU A 72 3.92 -1.63 11.11
CA LEU A 72 2.99 -1.07 10.11
C LEU A 72 2.38 0.25 10.63
N PRO A 73 2.01 1.17 9.73
CA PRO A 73 1.44 2.46 10.13
C PRO A 73 0.08 2.29 10.82
N ASP A 74 -0.24 3.24 11.70
CA ASP A 74 -1.50 3.29 12.43
C ASP A 74 -2.38 4.34 11.76
N ALA A 75 -3.52 3.90 11.23
CA ALA A 75 -4.50 4.73 10.53
C ALA A 75 -5.03 5.93 11.36
N LYS A 76 -4.88 5.89 12.68
CA LYS A 76 -5.34 6.96 13.60
C LYS A 76 -4.30 8.05 13.84
N GLN A 77 -3.07 7.87 13.38
CA GLN A 77 -1.97 8.81 13.59
C GLN A 77 -1.70 9.65 12.33
N GLY A 78 -0.94 10.73 12.50
CA GLY A 78 -0.66 11.72 11.45
C GLY A 78 0.78 11.73 10.95
N ASN A 79 1.21 12.89 10.44
CA ASN A 79 2.43 13.05 9.63
C ASN A 79 3.73 12.62 10.30
N ASP A 80 3.91 12.88 11.60
CA ASP A 80 5.10 12.45 12.34
C ASP A 80 5.21 10.92 12.38
N HIS A 81 4.08 10.22 12.56
CA HIS A 81 4.04 8.76 12.53
C HIS A 81 4.31 8.21 11.13
N LEU A 82 3.74 8.85 10.09
CA LEU A 82 4.02 8.48 8.70
C LEU A 82 5.52 8.60 8.39
N ARG A 83 6.17 9.72 8.73
CA ARG A 83 7.61 9.88 8.54
C ARG A 83 8.44 8.93 9.40
N GLN A 84 8.00 8.62 10.62
CA GLN A 84 8.68 7.65 11.46
C GLN A 84 8.66 6.25 10.84
N VAL A 85 7.52 5.81 10.31
CA VAL A 85 7.38 4.48 9.70
C VAL A 85 8.05 4.43 8.32
N PHE A 86 7.59 5.24 7.37
CA PHE A 86 8.07 5.18 6.00
C PHE A 86 9.47 5.79 5.85
N GLY A 87 9.74 6.91 6.49
CA GLY A 87 11.05 7.56 6.43
C GLY A 87 12.09 6.84 7.27
N ALA A 88 11.94 6.86 8.60
CA ALA A 88 13.00 6.38 9.49
C ALA A 88 13.15 4.86 9.50
N GLN A 89 12.07 4.07 9.33
CA GLN A 89 12.17 2.59 9.34
C GLN A 89 12.36 2.01 7.94
N MET A 90 11.70 2.55 6.92
CA MET A 90 11.74 1.99 5.55
C MET A 90 12.70 2.74 4.61
N GLY A 91 13.15 3.95 4.96
CA GLY A 91 14.05 4.74 4.11
C GLY A 91 13.36 5.41 2.91
N LEU A 92 12.04 5.55 2.94
CA LEU A 92 11.24 6.15 1.88
C LEU A 92 11.07 7.67 2.07
N SER A 93 11.00 8.40 0.97
CA SER A 93 10.87 9.86 0.99
C SER A 93 9.42 10.33 1.25
N ASP A 94 9.26 11.62 1.56
CA ASP A 94 7.94 12.25 1.66
C ASP A 94 7.12 12.10 0.37
N LYS A 95 7.77 12.10 -0.80
CA LYS A 95 7.13 11.84 -2.10
C LYS A 95 6.59 10.42 -2.18
N ASP A 96 7.38 9.45 -1.74
CA ASP A 96 7.01 8.03 -1.73
C ASP A 96 5.83 7.80 -0.78
N ILE A 97 5.79 8.47 0.39
CA ILE A 97 4.66 8.40 1.34
C ILE A 97 3.36 8.78 0.65
N VAL A 98 3.30 9.98 0.06
CA VAL A 98 2.06 10.48 -0.55
C VAL A 98 1.66 9.66 -1.77
N ALA A 99 2.63 9.24 -2.59
CA ALA A 99 2.34 8.38 -3.74
C ALA A 99 1.76 7.04 -3.28
N LEU A 100 2.40 6.35 -2.32
CA LEU A 100 1.93 5.05 -1.80
C LEU A 100 0.58 5.14 -1.11
N SER A 101 0.25 6.26 -0.43
CA SER A 101 -1.10 6.51 0.10
C SER A 101 -2.18 6.47 -0.99
N GLY A 102 -1.84 6.84 -2.24
CA GLY A 102 -2.69 6.68 -3.42
C GLY A 102 -3.13 5.24 -3.70
N GLY A 103 -2.48 4.23 -3.13
CA GLY A 103 -2.94 2.84 -3.20
C GLY A 103 -4.35 2.62 -2.62
N HIS A 104 -4.80 3.49 -1.72
CA HIS A 104 -6.19 3.51 -1.23
C HIS A 104 -7.22 3.89 -2.32
N THR A 105 -6.79 4.28 -3.52
CA THR A 105 -7.70 4.40 -4.67
C THR A 105 -8.45 3.09 -4.95
N LEU A 106 -7.82 1.95 -4.59
CA LEU A 106 -8.42 0.62 -4.62
C LEU A 106 -8.95 0.18 -3.25
N GLY A 107 -10.00 -0.65 -3.30
CA GLY A 107 -10.48 -1.40 -2.16
C GLY A 107 -11.29 -0.58 -1.16
N ARG A 108 -11.31 -1.08 0.09
CA ARG A 108 -12.14 -0.55 1.18
C ARG A 108 -11.66 -1.05 2.54
N CYS A 109 -11.99 -0.30 3.59
CA CYS A 109 -11.95 -0.83 4.94
C CYS A 109 -13.16 -1.73 5.22
N HIS A 110 -12.94 -2.67 6.14
CA HIS A 110 -13.95 -3.58 6.67
C HIS A 110 -13.93 -3.50 8.20
N LYS A 111 -15.11 -3.31 8.80
CA LYS A 111 -15.28 -3.04 10.23
C LYS A 111 -14.73 -4.15 11.11
N GLU A 112 -14.85 -5.41 10.71
CA GLU A 112 -14.35 -6.56 11.45
C GLU A 112 -12.82 -6.73 11.39
N ARG A 113 -12.15 -6.00 10.48
CA ARG A 113 -10.69 -6.05 10.32
C ARG A 113 -10.02 -4.90 11.04
N SER A 114 -10.30 -3.68 10.59
CA SER A 114 -9.63 -2.45 11.02
C SER A 114 -10.45 -1.61 12.00
N GLY A 115 -11.75 -1.88 12.12
CA GLY A 115 -12.71 -1.02 12.81
C GLY A 115 -13.27 0.13 11.95
N PHE A 116 -12.64 0.45 10.82
CA PHE A 116 -13.14 1.39 9.81
C PHE A 116 -13.96 0.65 8.74
N GLU A 117 -14.81 1.37 8.01
CA GLU A 117 -15.73 0.77 7.03
C GLU A 117 -15.90 1.69 5.81
N GLY A 118 -15.88 1.10 4.62
CA GLY A 118 -16.21 1.78 3.36
C GLY A 118 -15.01 1.99 2.43
N PRO A 119 -15.27 2.25 1.13
CA PRO A 119 -14.24 2.54 0.15
C PRO A 119 -13.80 4.01 0.21
N TRP A 120 -12.59 4.31 -0.27
CA TRP A 120 -12.13 5.70 -0.45
C TRP A 120 -12.68 6.32 -1.73
N THR A 121 -12.87 5.51 -2.77
CA THR A 121 -13.31 5.96 -4.09
C THR A 121 -14.64 5.33 -4.48
N ARG A 122 -15.31 5.91 -5.48
CA ARG A 122 -16.57 5.35 -6.02
C ARG A 122 -16.35 4.10 -6.87
N ASN A 123 -15.12 3.90 -7.37
CA ASN A 123 -14.74 2.80 -8.25
C ASN A 123 -13.57 2.02 -7.61
N PRO A 124 -13.80 1.25 -6.53
CA PRO A 124 -12.72 0.64 -5.72
C PRO A 124 -11.95 -0.49 -6.42
N LEU A 125 -12.15 -0.70 -7.73
CA LEU A 125 -11.46 -1.69 -8.56
C LEU A 125 -10.77 -1.04 -9.78
N ILE A 126 -10.74 0.29 -9.84
CA ILE A 126 -10.06 1.06 -10.89
C ILE A 126 -8.92 1.82 -10.22
N PHE A 127 -7.70 1.60 -10.70
CA PHE A 127 -6.52 2.31 -10.23
C PHE A 127 -6.41 3.63 -11.00
N ASP A 128 -6.79 4.72 -10.35
CA ASP A 128 -6.75 6.07 -10.89
C ASP A 128 -6.36 7.07 -9.77
N ASN A 129 -6.29 8.36 -10.07
CA ASN A 129 -5.98 9.40 -9.09
C ASN A 129 -7.17 9.83 -8.20
N SER A 130 -8.30 9.11 -8.22
CA SER A 130 -9.52 9.49 -7.50
C SER A 130 -9.32 9.61 -6.00
N TYR A 131 -8.40 8.84 -5.40
CA TYR A 131 -8.05 8.99 -3.99
C TYR A 131 -7.72 10.45 -3.62
N PHE A 132 -6.88 11.11 -4.41
CA PHE A 132 -6.44 12.48 -4.13
C PHE A 132 -7.56 13.49 -4.42
N THR A 133 -8.37 13.28 -5.47
CA THR A 133 -9.50 14.17 -5.79
C THR A 133 -10.60 14.09 -4.72
N GLU A 134 -10.90 12.89 -4.23
CA GLU A 134 -11.83 12.67 -3.12
C GLU A 134 -11.30 13.26 -1.81
N LEU A 135 -9.99 13.15 -1.55
CA LEU A 135 -9.36 13.76 -0.37
C LEU A 135 -9.47 15.29 -0.36
N LEU A 136 -9.16 15.96 -1.47
CA LEU A 136 -9.20 17.43 -1.59
C LEU A 136 -10.61 18.02 -1.54
N THR A 137 -11.62 17.24 -1.92
CA THR A 137 -13.02 17.72 -1.96
C THR A 137 -13.79 17.48 -0.66
N GLY A 138 -13.12 16.96 0.37
CA GLY A 138 -13.66 16.75 1.71
C GLY A 138 -14.54 15.51 1.83
N GLU A 139 -15.06 15.27 3.04
CA GLU A 139 -15.84 14.08 3.35
C GLU A 139 -17.17 14.05 2.59
N LYS A 140 -17.51 12.86 2.07
CA LYS A 140 -18.75 12.60 1.34
C LYS A 140 -19.41 11.35 1.88
N ASP A 141 -20.74 11.39 2.00
CA ASP A 141 -21.51 10.22 2.42
C ASP A 141 -21.19 9.01 1.54
N GLY A 142 -20.83 7.89 2.18
CA GLY A 142 -20.48 6.63 1.53
C GLY A 142 -19.01 6.47 1.16
N LEU A 143 -18.17 7.49 1.35
CA LEU A 143 -16.72 7.40 1.16
C LEU A 143 -15.98 7.54 2.50
N LEU A 144 -14.82 6.89 2.58
CA LEU A 144 -13.95 6.87 3.74
C LEU A 144 -12.79 7.86 3.57
N GLN A 145 -12.41 8.51 4.68
CA GLN A 145 -11.10 9.14 4.83
C GLN A 145 -10.58 8.82 6.23
N LEU A 146 -9.47 8.11 6.34
CA LEU A 146 -8.82 7.84 7.62
C LEU A 146 -8.16 9.10 8.17
N PRO A 147 -7.94 9.19 9.50
CA PRO A 147 -7.11 10.24 10.08
C PRO A 147 -5.74 10.39 9.40
N SER A 148 -5.10 9.27 9.04
CA SER A 148 -3.82 9.27 8.31
C SER A 148 -3.92 9.85 6.89
N ASP A 149 -5.04 9.66 6.19
CA ASP A 149 -5.25 10.26 4.86
C ASP A 149 -5.40 11.78 4.98
N LYS A 150 -6.21 12.22 5.96
CA LYS A 150 -6.45 13.65 6.21
C LYS A 150 -5.18 14.38 6.63
N ALA A 151 -4.29 13.72 7.35
CA ALA A 151 -3.03 14.30 7.79
C ALA A 151 -2.17 14.81 6.60
N LEU A 152 -2.29 14.17 5.42
CA LEU A 152 -1.61 14.61 4.20
C LEU A 152 -1.99 16.03 3.77
N LEU A 153 -3.19 16.51 4.12
CA LEU A 153 -3.68 17.85 3.78
C LEU A 153 -3.14 18.96 4.70
N ASP A 154 -2.64 18.59 5.88
CA ASP A 154 -2.17 19.52 6.90
C ASP A 154 -0.64 19.74 6.85
N ASP A 155 0.08 18.91 6.10
CA ASP A 155 1.54 18.99 5.98
C ASP A 155 1.98 19.88 4.81
N PRO A 156 2.93 20.81 5.02
CA PRO A 156 3.40 21.70 3.96
C PRO A 156 4.19 21.00 2.85
N VAL A 157 4.69 19.77 3.08
CA VAL A 157 5.38 18.96 2.06
C VAL A 157 4.41 18.00 1.39
N PHE A 158 3.50 17.36 2.15
CA PHE A 158 2.56 16.40 1.56
C PHE A 158 1.45 17.05 0.76
N ARG A 159 0.88 18.18 1.23
CA ARG A 159 -0.26 18.80 0.55
C ARG A 159 0.04 19.19 -0.91
N PRO A 160 1.18 19.81 -1.25
CA PRO A 160 1.51 20.08 -2.65
C PRO A 160 1.58 18.83 -3.52
N LEU A 161 1.97 17.67 -2.96
CA LEU A 161 1.98 16.39 -3.68
C LEU A 161 0.56 15.86 -3.89
N VAL A 162 -0.32 15.97 -2.88
CA VAL A 162 -1.75 15.63 -3.02
C VAL A 162 -2.40 16.48 -4.12
N GLU A 163 -2.14 17.79 -4.12
CA GLU A 163 -2.64 18.72 -5.15
C GLU A 163 -2.07 18.40 -6.53
N LYS A 164 -0.78 18.06 -6.63
CA LYS A 164 -0.13 17.59 -7.86
C LYS A 164 -0.82 16.35 -8.41
N TYR A 165 -0.94 15.30 -7.60
CA TYR A 165 -1.49 14.01 -8.04
C TYR A 165 -2.98 14.08 -8.38
N ALA A 166 -3.75 14.91 -7.69
CA ALA A 166 -5.14 15.17 -8.05
C ALA A 166 -5.30 15.89 -9.39
N ALA A 167 -4.33 16.72 -9.78
CA ALA A 167 -4.36 17.48 -11.02
C ALA A 167 -3.74 16.74 -12.22
N ASP A 168 -2.83 15.80 -11.96
CA ASP A 168 -2.03 15.11 -12.97
C ASP A 168 -1.87 13.63 -12.59
N GLU A 169 -2.68 12.78 -13.22
CA GLU A 169 -2.67 11.33 -13.02
C GLU A 169 -1.40 10.67 -13.55
N ASP A 170 -0.86 11.15 -14.67
CA ASP A 170 0.40 10.61 -15.23
C ASP A 170 1.55 10.83 -14.24
N ALA A 171 1.59 12.01 -13.60
CA ALA A 171 2.58 12.31 -12.58
C ALA A 171 2.37 11.46 -11.31
N PHE A 172 1.13 11.15 -10.93
CA PHE A 172 0.84 10.19 -9.87
C PHE A 172 1.34 8.79 -10.25
N PHE A 173 1.03 8.31 -11.45
CA PHE A 173 1.41 6.97 -11.91
C PHE A 173 2.92 6.80 -11.96
N ALA A 174 3.66 7.79 -12.45
CA ALA A 174 5.11 7.78 -12.47
C ALA A 174 5.70 7.69 -11.05
N ASP A 175 5.24 8.54 -10.13
CA ASP A 175 5.75 8.56 -8.75
C ASP A 175 5.28 7.32 -7.95
N TYR A 176 4.09 6.78 -8.24
CA TYR A 176 3.60 5.53 -7.65
C TYR A 176 4.43 4.32 -8.09
N ALA A 177 4.75 4.22 -9.38
CA ALA A 177 5.58 3.13 -9.90
C ALA A 177 6.97 3.14 -9.26
N GLU A 178 7.59 4.33 -9.13
CA GLU A 178 8.88 4.51 -8.46
C GLU A 178 8.80 4.09 -6.97
N ALA A 179 7.78 4.56 -6.24
CA ALA A 179 7.63 4.28 -4.82
C ALA A 179 7.27 2.82 -4.53
N HIS A 180 6.40 2.21 -5.35
CA HIS A 180 6.04 0.79 -5.22
C HIS A 180 7.24 -0.10 -5.51
N LEU A 181 8.05 0.22 -6.54
CA LEU A 181 9.30 -0.49 -6.81
C LEU A 181 10.20 -0.48 -5.57
N LYS A 182 10.52 0.70 -5.02
CA LYS A 182 11.33 0.83 -3.79
C LYS A 182 10.74 0.02 -2.63
N LEU A 183 9.43 0.11 -2.41
CA LEU A 183 8.74 -0.63 -1.35
C LEU A 183 8.88 -2.15 -1.53
N SER A 184 8.72 -2.63 -2.76
CA SER A 184 8.82 -4.07 -3.08
C SER A 184 10.24 -4.62 -2.92
N GLU A 185 11.25 -3.76 -2.97
CA GLU A 185 12.68 -4.10 -2.92
C GLU A 185 13.36 -3.73 -1.60
N LEU A 186 12.60 -3.34 -0.57
CA LEU A 186 13.17 -3.01 0.74
C LEU A 186 14.01 -4.18 1.30
N GLY A 187 15.32 -3.94 1.41
CA GLY A 187 16.29 -4.93 1.89
C GLY A 187 16.53 -6.10 0.92
N PHE A 188 16.19 -5.94 -0.36
CA PHE A 188 16.46 -6.87 -1.45
C PHE A 188 17.40 -6.25 -2.49
N ALA A 189 18.45 -6.99 -2.85
CA ALA A 189 19.58 -6.54 -3.67
C ALA A 189 20.29 -5.28 -3.11
N GLU A 190 21.56 -5.07 -3.48
CA GLU A 190 22.25 -3.83 -3.09
C GLU A 190 21.68 -2.68 -3.93
N ALA A 191 20.96 -1.76 -3.28
CA ALA A 191 20.56 -0.46 -3.82
C ALA A 191 21.37 0.65 -3.14
#